data_AF-A0A2U3DPA6-F1
#
_entry.id   AF-A0A2U3DPA6-F1
#
_cell.length_a   1.000
_cell.length_b   1.000
_cell.length_c   1.000
_cell.angle_alpha   90.00
_cell.angle_beta   90.00
_cell.angle_gamma   90.00
#
_symmetry.space_group_name_H-M   'P 1'
#
loop_
_entity.id
_entity.type
_entity.pdbx_description
1 polymer ?
#
loop_
_entity_poly.entity_id
_entity_poly.type
_entity_poly.pdbx_seq_one_letter_code
_entity_poly.pdbx_strand_id
1 'polypeptide(L)'
;MQQLKARGITANLDIIEINIELDNTIAAAAAATLREKYGKLDVLVNNAVRLDIIQSDDLSIMRAASNGCFNNGITSNIIMTHAFTPLLRNSGQPRVVMVSSIRGSLTRTARKEVRETGPCINSREGEGQT
;
A
#
# COMPACT_ATOMS: atom_id res chain seq x y z
N MET A 1 -17.71 -9.73 -7.33
CA MET A 1 -17.74 -10.42 -8.64
C MET A 1 -19.02 -10.16 -9.45
N GLN A 2 -20.22 -10.43 -8.92
CA GLN A 2 -21.48 -10.25 -9.67
C GLN A 2 -21.75 -8.80 -10.11
N GLN A 3 -21.45 -7.82 -9.25
CA GLN A 3 -21.56 -6.39 -9.58
C GLN A 3 -20.62 -5.94 -10.72
N LEU A 4 -19.42 -6.52 -10.81
CA LEU A 4 -18.46 -6.20 -11.88
C LEU A 4 -18.94 -6.75 -13.22
N LYS A 5 -19.48 -7.98 -13.23
CA LYS A 5 -20.10 -8.58 -14.42
C LYS A 5 -21.32 -7.78 -14.87
N ALA A 6 -22.15 -7.31 -13.94
CA ALA A 6 -23.31 -6.46 -14.24
C ALA A 6 -22.90 -5.11 -14.87
N ARG A 7 -21.68 -4.62 -14.62
CA ARG A 7 -21.09 -3.44 -15.27
C ARG A 7 -20.42 -3.75 -16.63
N GLY A 8 -20.58 -4.97 -17.16
CA GLY A 8 -20.05 -5.37 -18.45
C GLY A 8 -18.58 -5.80 -18.44
N ILE A 9 -17.95 -5.99 -17.27
CA ILE A 9 -16.58 -6.51 -17.22
C ILE A 9 -16.60 -8.01 -17.58
N THR A 10 -15.92 -8.34 -18.68
CA THR A 10 -15.79 -9.71 -19.22
C THR A 10 -14.43 -10.36 -18.94
N ALA A 11 -13.49 -9.61 -18.33
CA ALA A 11 -12.18 -10.13 -17.99
C ALA A 11 -12.26 -11.27 -16.97
N ASN A 12 -11.33 -12.22 -17.07
CA ASN A 12 -11.12 -13.24 -16.05
C ASN A 12 -10.58 -12.59 -14.79
N LEU A 13 -11.21 -12.87 -13.66
CA LEU A 13 -10.89 -12.27 -12.38
C LEU A 13 -10.74 -13.38 -11.35
N ASP A 14 -9.56 -13.43 -10.73
CA ASP A 14 -9.30 -14.22 -9.54
C ASP A 14 -9.06 -13.31 -8.35
N ILE A 15 -9.41 -13.82 -7.18
CA ILE A 15 -9.19 -13.13 -5.91
C ILE A 15 -8.16 -13.94 -5.13
N ILE A 16 -7.09 -13.27 -4.73
CA ILE A 16 -6.03 -13.83 -3.89
C ILE A 16 -5.94 -12.93 -2.68
N GLU A 17 -6.12 -13.51 -1.50
CA GLU A 17 -5.93 -12.80 -0.25
C GLU A 17 -4.44 -12.75 0.08
N ILE A 18 -3.92 -11.55 0.33
CA ILE A 18 -2.52 -11.32 0.67
C ILE A 18 -2.48 -10.30 1.80
N ASN A 19 -1.83 -10.66 2.91
CA ASN A 19 -1.45 -9.70 3.92
C ASN A 19 0.00 -9.26 3.65
N ILE A 20 0.15 -8.03 3.17
CA ILE A 20 1.45 -7.50 2.74
C ILE A 20 2.48 -7.33 3.88
N GLU A 21 2.07 -7.48 5.15
CA GLU A 21 2.97 -7.48 6.30
C GLU A 21 3.34 -8.90 6.79
N LEU A 22 2.83 -9.94 6.14
CA LEU A 22 3.10 -11.34 6.48
C LEU A 22 3.77 -12.07 5.31
N ASP A 23 5.09 -12.27 5.42
CA ASP A 23 5.94 -12.84 4.37
C ASP A 23 5.46 -14.20 3.86
N ASN A 24 4.92 -15.05 4.75
CA ASN A 24 4.38 -16.35 4.37
C ASN A 24 3.17 -16.23 3.43
N THR A 25 2.30 -15.23 3.61
CA THR A 25 1.15 -15.00 2.72
C THR A 25 1.59 -14.47 1.36
N ILE A 26 2.62 -13.61 1.34
CA ILE A 26 3.24 -13.10 0.11
C ILE A 26 3.87 -14.24 -0.68
N ALA A 27 4.67 -15.07 -0.02
CA ALA A 27 5.34 -16.22 -0.63
C ALA A 27 4.31 -17.24 -1.17
N ALA A 28 3.26 -17.53 -0.42
CA ALA A 28 2.19 -18.43 -0.85
C ALA A 28 1.49 -17.91 -2.12
N ALA A 29 1.17 -16.62 -2.18
CA ALA A 29 0.55 -16.01 -3.35
C ALA A 29 1.47 -16.02 -4.59
N ALA A 30 2.75 -15.72 -4.40
CA ALA A 30 3.75 -15.73 -5.47
C ALA A 30 4.04 -17.13 -6.01
N ALA A 31 4.16 -18.12 -5.12
CA ALA A 31 4.55 -19.49 -5.48
C ALA A 31 3.36 -20.34 -5.96
N ALA A 32 2.28 -20.41 -5.19
CA ALA A 32 1.22 -21.40 -5.41
C ALA A 32 0.16 -20.91 -6.38
N THR A 33 -0.30 -19.66 -6.27
CA THR A 33 -1.46 -19.25 -7.08
C THR A 33 -1.06 -18.67 -8.43
N LEU A 34 -0.09 -17.75 -8.48
CA LEU A 34 0.21 -17.05 -9.72
C LEU A 34 1.18 -17.82 -10.62
N ARG A 35 2.20 -18.48 -10.05
CA ARG A 35 3.13 -19.28 -10.86
C ARG A 35 2.47 -20.51 -11.47
N GLU A 36 1.71 -21.27 -10.69
CA GLU A 36 1.09 -22.52 -11.16
C GLU A 36 -0.07 -22.25 -12.13
N LYS A 37 -0.88 -21.21 -11.87
CA LYS A 37 -2.06 -20.91 -12.69
C LYS A 37 -1.75 -20.08 -13.93
N TYR A 38 -0.85 -19.10 -13.83
CA TYR A 38 -0.60 -18.11 -14.88
C TYR A 38 0.80 -18.14 -15.46
N GLY A 39 1.80 -18.65 -14.73
CA GLY A 39 3.19 -18.78 -15.20
C GLY A 39 3.98 -17.47 -15.33
N LYS A 40 3.31 -16.31 -15.35
CA LYS A 40 3.93 -14.98 -15.46
C LYS A 40 3.09 -13.90 -14.80
N LEU A 41 3.70 -12.74 -14.58
CA LEU A 41 3.03 -11.50 -14.16
C LEU A 41 3.50 -10.36 -15.05
N ASP A 42 2.58 -9.67 -15.73
CA ASP A 42 2.98 -8.55 -16.61
C ASP A 42 3.07 -7.22 -15.83
N VAL A 43 2.15 -7.00 -14.89
CA VAL A 43 2.07 -5.76 -14.11
C VAL A 43 1.82 -6.08 -12.64
N LEU A 44 2.68 -5.56 -11.76
CA LEU A 44 2.45 -5.51 -10.32
C LEU A 44 2.04 -4.09 -9.92
N VAL A 45 0.91 -3.94 -9.22
CA VAL A 45 0.44 -2.65 -8.71
C VAL A 45 0.51 -2.66 -7.19
N ASN A 46 1.51 -1.99 -6.63
CA ASN A 46 1.66 -1.80 -5.20
C ASN A 46 0.82 -0.59 -4.76
N ASN A 47 -0.37 -0.85 -4.25
CA ASN A 47 -1.32 0.16 -3.79
C ASN A 47 -1.79 -0.02 -2.34
N ALA A 48 -1.61 -1.22 -1.78
CA ALA A 48 -2.03 -1.48 -0.41
C ALA A 48 -1.19 -0.65 0.57
N VAL A 49 -1.87 0.10 1.43
CA VAL A 49 -1.26 0.86 2.52
C VAL A 49 -2.26 1.05 3.67
N ARG A 50 -1.79 0.90 4.90
CA ARG A 50 -2.48 1.31 6.12
C ARG A 50 -1.80 2.56 6.66
N LEU A 51 -2.62 3.49 7.17
CA LEU A 51 -2.15 4.66 7.91
C LEU A 51 -2.62 4.54 9.35
N ASP A 52 -1.68 4.51 10.28
CA ASP A 52 -1.95 4.56 11.71
C ASP A 52 -1.99 6.05 12.13
N ILE A 53 -3.17 6.53 12.52
CA ILE A 53 -3.37 7.93 12.95
C ILE A 53 -2.96 8.04 14.42
N ILE A 54 -1.96 8.86 14.70
CA ILE A 54 -1.45 9.08 16.05
C ILE A 54 -2.29 10.16 16.74
N GLN A 55 -2.93 9.80 17.86
CA GLN A 55 -3.71 10.71 18.70
C GLN A 55 -3.16 10.74 20.14
N SER A 56 -1.85 10.65 20.29
CA SER A 56 -1.15 10.62 21.58
C SER A 56 0.17 11.37 21.47
N ASP A 57 0.51 12.13 22.50
CA ASP A 57 1.82 12.79 22.66
C ASP A 57 2.87 11.87 23.29
N ASP A 58 2.52 10.60 23.57
CA ASP A 58 3.47 9.60 24.04
C ASP A 58 4.44 9.22 22.92
N LEU A 59 5.72 9.54 23.13
CA LEU A 59 6.79 9.32 22.14
C LEU A 59 6.94 7.85 21.73
N SER A 60 6.64 6.90 22.61
CA SER A 60 6.72 5.47 22.30
C SER A 60 5.59 5.06 21.35
N ILE A 61 4.38 5.57 21.57
CA ILE A 61 3.21 5.35 20.70
C ILE A 61 3.46 5.99 19.33
N MET A 62 3.92 7.24 19.31
CA MET A 62 4.26 7.95 18.06
C MET A 62 5.27 7.15 17.22
N ARG A 63 6.33 6.64 17.88
CA ARG A 63 7.37 5.85 17.22
C ARG A 63 6.83 4.52 16.69
N ALA A 64 6.04 3.80 17.49
CA ALA A 64 5.46 2.52 17.10
C ALA A 64 4.55 2.65 15.87
N ALA A 65 3.64 3.63 15.89
CA ALA A 65 2.74 3.90 14.77
C ALA A 65 3.49 4.35 13.50
N SER A 66 4.52 5.20 13.65
CA SER A 66 5.36 5.61 12.52
C SER A 66 6.07 4.41 11.89
N ASN A 67 6.69 3.54 12.72
CA ASN A 67 7.32 2.32 12.25
C ASN A 67 6.32 1.38 11.57
N GLY A 68 5.10 1.26 12.10
CA GLY A 68 4.02 0.48 11.48
C GLY A 68 3.66 0.99 10.09
N CYS A 69 3.51 2.31 9.92
CA CYS A 69 3.27 2.92 8.61
C CYS A 69 4.42 2.68 7.63
N PHE A 70 5.68 2.78 8.08
CA PHE A 70 6.85 2.51 7.23
C PHE A 70 6.95 1.04 6.85
N ASN A 71 6.69 0.12 7.79
CA ASN A 71 6.67 -1.30 7.54
C ASN A 71 5.63 -1.64 6.46
N ASN A 72 4.39 -1.21 6.66
CA ASN A 72 3.28 -1.50 5.76
C ASN A 72 3.38 -0.78 4.40
N GLY A 73 3.73 0.51 4.39
CA GLY A 73 3.70 1.32 3.16
C GLY A 73 5.00 1.33 2.36
N ILE A 74 6.13 0.95 2.95
CA ILE A 74 7.43 0.95 2.27
C ILE A 74 8.04 -0.44 2.25
N THR A 75 8.31 -1.03 3.41
CA THR A 75 9.00 -2.33 3.50
C THR A 75 8.21 -3.41 2.77
N SER A 76 6.91 -3.52 3.03
CA SER A 76 6.03 -4.48 2.35
C SER A 76 6.06 -4.33 0.82
N ASN A 77 6.10 -3.11 0.29
CA ASN A 77 6.16 -2.89 -1.16
C ASN A 77 7.48 -3.38 -1.78
N ILE A 78 8.59 -3.25 -1.05
CA ILE A 78 9.89 -3.80 -1.44
C ILE A 78 9.83 -5.33 -1.46
N ILE A 79 9.33 -5.95 -0.38
CA ILE A 79 9.22 -7.40 -0.25
C ILE A 79 8.27 -7.99 -1.31
N MET A 80 7.10 -7.38 -1.53
CA MET A 80 6.18 -7.76 -2.60
C MET A 80 6.86 -7.74 -3.96
N THR A 81 7.52 -6.63 -4.30
CA THR A 81 8.21 -6.51 -5.59
C THR A 81 9.27 -7.60 -5.76
N HIS A 82 10.05 -7.88 -4.71
CA HIS A 82 11.05 -8.94 -4.73
C HIS A 82 10.42 -10.33 -4.92
N ALA A 83 9.41 -10.67 -4.13
CA ALA A 83 8.73 -11.96 -4.17
C ALA A 83 8.09 -12.26 -5.55
N PHE A 84 7.56 -11.24 -6.21
CA PHE A 84 6.93 -11.35 -7.53
C PHE A 84 7.90 -11.17 -8.72
N THR A 85 9.17 -10.80 -8.47
CA THR A 85 10.18 -10.62 -9.52
C THR A 85 10.37 -11.84 -10.43
N PRO A 86 10.38 -13.10 -9.94
CA PRO A 86 10.48 -14.27 -10.81
C PRO A 86 9.36 -14.36 -11.85
N LEU A 87 8.14 -13.97 -11.49
CA LEU A 87 6.99 -13.96 -12.41
C LEU A 87 7.04 -12.78 -13.39
N LEU A 88 7.49 -11.62 -12.91
CA LEU A 88 7.70 -10.43 -13.74
C LEU A 88 8.75 -10.69 -14.83
N ARG A 89 9.82 -11.42 -14.53
CA ARG A 89 10.87 -11.78 -15.50
C ARG A 89 10.37 -12.64 -16.67
N ASN A 90 9.25 -13.34 -16.50
CA ASN A 90 8.63 -14.13 -17.57
C ASN A 90 7.75 -13.27 -18.50
N SER A 91 7.52 -11.99 -18.17
CA SER A 91 6.81 -11.06 -19.05
C SER A 91 7.77 -10.46 -20.09
N GLY A 92 7.29 -10.26 -21.32
CA GLY A 92 8.03 -9.52 -22.34
C GLY A 92 8.15 -8.02 -22.05
N GLN A 93 7.30 -7.46 -21.18
CA GLN A 93 7.32 -6.04 -20.83
C GLN A 93 6.87 -5.80 -19.38
N PRO A 94 7.67 -6.22 -18.38
CA PRO A 94 7.26 -6.13 -16.98
C PRO A 94 7.12 -4.69 -16.50
N ARG A 95 6.12 -4.44 -15.67
CA ARG A 95 5.90 -3.14 -15.01
C ARG A 95 5.63 -3.31 -13.52
N VAL A 96 6.26 -2.47 -12.71
CA VAL A 96 5.90 -2.30 -11.29
C VAL A 96 5.38 -0.87 -11.13
N VAL A 97 4.15 -0.73 -10.67
CA VAL A 97 3.48 0.55 -10.44
C VAL A 97 3.38 0.76 -8.94
N MET A 98 4.07 1.80 -8.44
CA MET A 98 3.93 2.27 -7.06
C MET A 98 2.82 3.32 -7.01
N VAL A 99 1.75 3.06 -6.27
CA VAL A 99 0.66 4.03 -6.09
C VAL A 99 0.90 4.80 -4.80
N SER A 100 1.19 6.09 -4.94
CA SER A 100 1.35 7.00 -3.81
C SER A 100 0.04 7.75 -3.51
N SER A 101 -0.04 8.31 -2.30
CA SER A 101 -1.16 9.17 -1.91
C SER A 101 -0.90 10.64 -2.28
N ILE A 102 -1.97 11.37 -2.57
CA ILE A 102 -1.99 12.84 -2.63
C ILE A 102 -1.25 13.51 -1.46
N ARG A 103 -1.36 12.94 -0.25
CA ARG A 103 -0.71 13.43 0.97
C ARG A 103 0.82 13.44 0.87
N GLY A 104 1.41 12.62 0.00
CA GLY A 104 2.85 12.60 -0.26
C GLY A 104 3.35 13.75 -1.14
N SER A 105 2.46 14.54 -1.74
CA SER A 105 2.86 15.67 -2.58
C SER A 105 3.05 16.94 -1.75
N LEU A 106 4.30 17.36 -1.59
CA LEU A 106 4.64 18.61 -0.88
C LEU A 106 3.93 19.82 -1.50
N THR A 107 3.88 19.92 -2.83
CA THR A 107 3.22 21.02 -3.53
C THR A 107 1.73 21.07 -3.21
N ARG A 108 1.03 19.94 -3.26
CA ARG A 108 -0.42 19.89 -3.03
C ARG A 108 -0.76 20.11 -1.55
N THR A 109 0.07 19.60 -0.65
CA THR A 109 -0.03 19.87 0.79
C THR A 109 0.18 21.35 1.08
N ALA A 110 1.21 21.98 0.52
CA ALA A 110 1.47 23.41 0.67
C ALA A 110 0.33 24.28 0.10
N ARG A 111 -0.34 23.81 -0.96
CA ARG A 111 -1.52 24.46 -1.55
C ARG A 111 -2.83 24.16 -0.82
N LYS A 112 -2.80 23.39 0.28
CA LYS A 112 -3.99 22.97 1.06
C LYS A 112 -5.04 22.24 0.20
N GLU A 113 -4.61 21.59 -0.87
CA GLU A 113 -5.47 20.74 -1.71
C GLU A 113 -5.77 19.38 -1.04
N VAL A 114 -5.10 19.13 0.08
CA VAL A 114 -5.24 17.92 0.87
C VAL A 114 -5.95 18.31 2.15
N ARG A 115 -7.09 17.67 2.44
CA ARG A 115 -7.86 17.93 3.66
C ARG A 115 -6.93 17.78 4.86
N GLU A 116 -6.92 18.78 5.74
CA GLU A 116 -6.26 18.72 7.04
C GLU A 116 -6.95 17.65 7.89
N THR A 117 -6.49 16.41 7.75
CA THR A 117 -6.65 15.41 8.79
C THR A 117 -5.59 15.75 9.81
N GLY A 118 -5.96 15.99 11.07
CA GLY A 118 -5.04 16.33 12.14
C GLY A 118 -3.73 15.54 12.03
N PRO A 119 -2.58 16.19 12.18
CA PRO A 119 -1.34 15.59 11.70
C PRO A 119 -1.01 14.33 12.49
N CYS A 120 -0.26 13.42 11.86
CA CYS A 120 0.42 12.32 12.57
C CYS A 120 1.40 12.84 13.64
N ILE A 121 1.62 14.17 13.70
CA ILE A 121 2.46 14.92 14.62
C ILE A 121 1.78 16.30 14.80
N ASN A 122 0.86 16.48 15.75
CA ASN A 122 0.36 17.83 16.06
C ASN A 122 1.06 18.34 17.30
N SER A 123 2.06 19.19 17.13
CA SER A 123 2.37 20.20 18.14
C SER A 123 1.25 21.23 18.08
N ARG A 124 0.20 21.05 18.89
CA ARG A 124 -0.62 22.19 19.30
C ARG A 124 0.27 23.10 20.15
N GLU A 125 0.94 24.05 19.51
CA GLU A 125 1.39 25.23 20.24
C GLU A 125 0.14 25.98 20.70
N GLY A 126 0.09 26.26 22.00
CA GLY A 126 -1.08 26.83 22.65
C GLY A 126 -1.41 28.21 22.10
N GLU A 127 -2.58 28.34 21.49
CA GLU A 127 -3.27 29.61 21.47
C GLU A 127 -4.04 29.73 22.79
N GLY A 128 -3.48 30.53 23.70
CA GLY A 128 -4.20 31.00 24.87
C GLY A 128 -5.46 31.74 24.44
N GLN A 129 -6.60 31.23 24.86
CA GLN A 129 -7.85 31.99 24.84
C GLN A 129 -7.86 32.87 26.10
N THR A 130 -7.65 34.17 25.91
CA THR A 130 -8.21 35.23 26.77
C THR A 130 -9.71 35.37 26.51
#